data_AF-A0AAV3HC11-F1
#
_entry.id   AF-A0AAV3HC11-F1
#
_cell.length_a   1.000
_cell.length_b   1.000
_cell.length_c   1.000
_cell.angle_alpha   90.00
_cell.angle_beta   90.00
_cell.angle_gamma   90.00
#
_symmetry.space_group_name_H-M   'P 1'
#
loop_
_entity.id
_entity.type
_entity.pdbx_description
1 polymer ?
#
loop_
_entity_poly.entity_id
_entity_poly.type
_entity_poly.pdbx_seq_one_letter_code
_entity_poly.pdbx_strand_id
1 'polypeptide(L)' 'MDKAEYLRLDCTIKEVQFTAGQKQDIDVTTLCSTEQENINGLGASSEISMSGNFYLNQAQNALRDAYDNDALYAFKV' A
#
# COMPACT_ATOMS: atom_id res chain seq x y z
N MET A 1 -22.81 -12.21 3.08
CA MET A 1 -21.81 -11.14 3.26
C MET A 1 -21.14 -11.41 4.58
N ASP A 2 -19.90 -11.90 4.56
CA ASP A 2 -19.13 -12.10 5.77
C ASP A 2 -18.95 -10.76 6.50
N LYS A 3 -19.13 -10.78 7.81
CA LYS A 3 -19.00 -9.60 8.67
C LYS A 3 -17.51 -9.31 8.84
N ALA A 4 -17.02 -8.22 8.26
CA ALA A 4 -15.66 -7.76 8.51
C ALA A 4 -15.52 -7.30 9.97
N GLU A 5 -14.58 -7.87 10.71
CA GLU A 5 -14.26 -7.49 12.09
C GLU A 5 -13.10 -6.50 12.10
N TYR A 6 -13.25 -5.41 12.86
CA TYR A 6 -12.18 -4.43 13.05
C TYR A 6 -11.23 -4.86 14.15
N LEU A 7 -10.00 -5.17 13.79
CA LEU A 7 -8.92 -5.45 14.74
C LEU A 7 -8.12 -4.17 15.02
N ARG A 8 -7.92 -3.87 16.30
CA ARG A 8 -7.32 -2.62 16.78
C ARG A 8 -5.78 -2.73 16.87
N LEU A 9 -5.06 -1.88 16.14
CA LEU A 9 -3.59 -1.73 16.18
C LEU A 9 -3.13 -0.42 16.84
N ASP A 10 -4.07 0.49 17.15
CA ASP A 10 -3.84 1.87 17.59
C ASP A 10 -2.95 2.02 18.82
N CYS A 11 -3.01 1.09 19.78
CA CYS A 11 -2.16 1.14 20.98
C CYS A 11 -0.68 0.78 20.71
N THR A 12 -0.35 0.27 19.52
CA THR A 12 0.98 -0.28 19.21
C THR A 12 1.71 0.48 18.10
N ILE A 13 0.97 1.14 17.22
CA ILE A 13 1.50 1.90 16.10
C ILE A 13 1.99 3.27 16.58
N LYS A 14 3.21 3.64 16.19
CA LYS A 14 3.83 4.95 16.48
C LYS A 14 3.72 5.89 15.30
N GLU A 15 3.92 5.38 14.09
CA GLU A 15 3.94 6.18 12.87
C GLU A 15 3.34 5.38 11.72
N VAL A 16 2.55 6.06 10.90
CA VAL A 16 2.00 5.54 9.65
C VAL A 16 2.40 6.48 8.53
N GLN A 17 3.07 5.95 7.53
CA GLN A 17 3.40 6.64 6.30
C GLN A 17 2.67 5.98 5.15
N PHE A 18 1.96 6.79 4.37
CA PHE A 18 1.28 6.35 3.16
C PHE A 18 1.89 7.06 1.96
N THR A 19 2.43 6.28 1.04
CA THR A 19 2.93 6.78 -0.24
C THR A 19 1.97 6.31 -1.31
N ALA A 20 1.21 7.25 -1.87
CA ALA A 20 0.36 6.96 -3.02
C ALA A 20 1.25 6.48 -4.18
N GLY A 21 0.79 5.44 -4.89
CA GLY A 21 1.50 4.92 -6.04
C GLY A 21 1.62 6.02 -7.10
N GLN A 22 2.85 6.34 -7.50
CA GLN A 22 3.08 7.28 -8.58
C GLN A 22 3.02 6.56 -9.92
N LYS A 23 2.36 7.17 -10.88
CA LYS A 23 2.33 6.67 -12.24
C LYS A 23 3.65 7.00 -12.92
N GLN A 24 4.29 6.03 -13.55
CA GLN A 24 5.46 6.30 -14.38
C GLN A 24 4.99 6.89 -15.71
N ASP A 25 5.52 8.04 -16.09
CA ASP A 25 5.32 8.58 -17.43
C ASP A 25 6.20 7.79 -18.41
N ILE A 26 5.59 7.36 -19.52
CA ILE A 26 6.28 6.69 -20.61
C ILE A 26 6.55 7.73 -21.68
N ASP A 27 7.83 7.94 -21.97
CA ASP A 27 8.26 8.77 -23.09
C ASP A 27 7.96 8.02 -24.40
N VAL A 28 7.12 8.62 -25.23
CA VAL A 28 6.74 8.09 -26.54
C VAL A 28 7.17 9.03 -27.66
N THR A 29 8.11 9.94 -27.39
CA THR A 29 8.61 10.91 -28.35
C THR A 29 9.22 10.19 -29.55
N THR A 30 8.71 10.51 -30.73
CA THR A 30 9.17 9.94 -32.00
C THR A 30 10.01 10.94 -32.78
N LEU A 31 10.74 10.47 -33.80
CA LEU A 31 11.58 11.32 -34.65
C LEU A 31 10.78 12.43 -35.37
N CYS A 32 9.48 12.24 -35.58
CA CYS A 32 8.59 13.21 -36.21
C CYS A 32 7.85 14.10 -35.21
N SER A 33 8.03 13.89 -33.90
CA SER A 33 7.37 14.68 -32.86
C SER A 33 7.95 16.10 -32.85
N THR A 34 7.08 17.10 -32.72
CA THR A 34 7.48 18.51 -32.64
C THR A 34 7.82 18.96 -31.22
N GLU A 35 7.40 18.19 -30.22
CA GLU A 35 7.57 18.42 -28.78
C GLU A 35 7.76 17.07 -28.05
N GLN A 36 8.15 17.10 -26.77
CA GLN A 36 8.23 15.88 -25.97
C GLN A 36 6.84 15.35 -25.64
N GLU A 37 6.58 14.08 -25.98
CA GLU A 37 5.29 13.43 -25.82
C GLU A 37 5.37 12.35 -24.74
N ASN A 38 4.48 12.43 -23.75
CA ASN A 38 4.39 11.47 -22.66
C ASN A 38 2.99 10.88 -22.60
N ILE A 39 2.91 9.56 -22.40
CA ILE A 39 1.67 8.91 -22.01
C ILE A 39 1.78 8.40 -20.58
N ASN A 40 0.65 8.40 -19.89
CA ASN A 40 0.59 7.87 -18.55
C ASN A 40 0.80 6.34 -18.59
N GLY A 41 1.83 5.82 -17.92
CA GLY A 41 2.19 4.39 -17.88
C GLY A 41 1.29 3.49 -17.03
N LEU A 42 1.81 2.44 -16.41
CA LEU A 42 1.03 1.63 -15.48
C LEU A 42 0.97 2.35 -14.12
N GLY A 43 -0.17 2.27 -13.43
CA GLY A 43 -0.26 2.78 -12.06
C GLY A 43 0.62 1.93 -11.13
N ALA A 44 1.51 2.56 -10.37
CA ALA A 44 2.23 1.86 -9.31
C ALA A 44 1.28 1.55 -8.15
N SER A 45 1.56 0.46 -7.42
CA SER A 45 0.88 0.19 -6.16
C SER A 45 1.19 1.32 -5.18
N SER A 46 0.19 1.71 -4.38
CA SER A 46 0.46 2.48 -3.17
C SER A 46 1.18 1.61 -2.15
N GLU A 47 2.03 2.23 -1.35
CA GLU A 47 2.75 1.59 -0.26
C GLU A 47 2.32 2.21 1.07
N ILE A 48 2.07 1.36 2.05
CA ILE A 48 1.84 1.78 3.43
C ILE A 48 2.94 1.19 4.30
N SER A 49 3.62 2.05 5.06
CA SER A 49 4.62 1.67 6.05
C SER A 49 4.09 2.04 7.44
N MET A 50 4.07 1.07 8.35
CA MET A 50 3.60 1.26 9.72
C MET A 50 4.72 0.85 10.67
N SER A 51 5.19 1.78 11.50
CA SER A 51 6.17 1.50 12.55
C SER A 51 5.50 1.49 13.91
N GLY A 52 5.93 0.60 14.80
CA GLY A 52 5.26 0.40 16.08
C GLY A 52 6.07 -0.44 17.06
N ASN A 53 5.55 -0.59 18.27
CA ASN A 53 6.05 -1.55 19.25
C ASN A 53 5.41 -2.92 19.02
N PHE A 54 6.18 -3.99 19.24
CA PHE A 54 5.62 -5.33 19.28
C PHE A 54 4.80 -5.52 20.56
N TYR A 55 3.57 -6.02 20.42
CA TYR A 55 2.68 -6.37 21.52
C TYR A 55 1.70 -7.43 21.04
N LEU A 56 1.78 -8.62 21.62
CA LEU A 56 1.00 -9.76 21.17
C LEU A 56 -0.51 -9.50 21.37
N ASN A 57 -1.22 -9.31 20.26
CA ASN A 57 -2.67 -9.16 20.23
C ASN A 57 -3.25 -9.84 18.98
N GLN A 58 -4.57 -9.93 18.89
CA GLN A 58 -5.24 -10.56 17.75
C GLN A 58 -4.90 -9.88 16.41
N ALA A 59 -4.68 -8.56 16.41
CA ALA A 59 -4.35 -7.82 15.21
C ALA A 59 -2.93 -8.13 14.69
N GLN A 60 -1.93 -8.26 15.56
CA GLN A 60 -0.57 -8.65 15.19
C GLN A 60 -0.49 -10.11 14.76
N ASN A 61 -1.34 -10.98 15.32
CA ASN A 61 -1.49 -12.35 14.81
C ASN A 61 -2.07 -12.37 13.40
N ALA A 62 -3.06 -11.51 13.09
CA ALA A 62 -3.58 -11.37 11.74
C ALA A 62 -2.53 -10.83 10.75
N LEU A 63 -1.66 -9.90 11.17
CA LEU A 63 -0.53 -9.45 10.35
C LEU A 63 0.49 -10.56 10.09
N ARG A 64 0.73 -11.44 11.07
CA ARG A 64 1.61 -12.60 10.90
C ARG A 64 1.01 -13.62 9.94
N ASP A 65 -0.27 -13.94 10.13
CA ASP A 65 -1.03 -14.83 9.24
C ASP A 65 -1.06 -14.30 7.80
N ALA A 66 -1.23 -12.98 7.62
CA ALA A 66 -1.14 -12.32 6.32
C ALA A 66 0.20 -12.55 5.64
N TYR A 67 1.30 -12.45 6.40
CA TYR A 67 2.66 -12.65 5.90
C TYR A 67 2.92 -14.11 5.51
N ASP A 68 2.40 -15.06 6.29
CA ASP A 68 2.64 -16.50 6.05
C ASP A 68 1.74 -17.07 4.94
N ASN A 69 0.56 -16.48 4.70
CA ASN A 69 -0.47 -17.01 3.79
C ASN A 69 -0.84 -16.07 2.63
N ASP A 70 -0.08 -14.99 2.42
CA ASP A 70 -0.36 -13.95 1.41
C ASP A 70 -1.79 -13.39 1.48
N ALA A 71 -2.36 -13.31 2.69
CA ALA A 71 -3.74 -12.87 2.87
C ALA A 71 -3.87 -11.33 2.76
N LEU A 72 -4.89 -10.88 2.03
CA LEU A 72 -5.17 -9.47 1.80
C LEU A 72 -6.09 -8.90 2.88
N TYR A 73 -5.62 -7.86 3.57
CA TYR A 73 -6.38 -7.13 4.57
C TYR A 73 -6.52 -5.65 4.20
N ALA A 74 -7.65 -5.06 4.59
CA ALA A 74 -7.89 -3.63 4.43
C ALA A 74 -7.45 -2.88 5.70
N PHE A 75 -6.74 -1.77 5.51
CA PHE A 75 -6.33 -0.87 6.60
C PHE A 75 -7.20 0.38 6.61
N LYS A 76 -7.53 0.85 7.82
CA LYS A 76 -8.13 2.14 8.07
C LYS A 76 -7.23 2.89 9.04
N VAL A 77 -6.72 4.03 8.58
CA VAL A 77 -5.86 4.95 9.34
C VAL A 77 -6.71 6.14 9.78
#